data_AF-A0A6N8BN51-F1
#
_entry.id   AF-A0A6N8BN51-F1
#
_cell.length_a   1.000
_cell.length_b   1.000
_cell.length_c   1.000
_cell.angle_alpha   90.00
_cell.angle_beta   90.00
_cell.angle_gamma   90.00
#
_symmetry.space_group_name_H-M   'P 1'
#
loop_
_entity.id
_entity.type
_entity.pdbx_description
1 polymer ?
#
loop_
_entity_poly.entity_id
_entity_poly.type
_entity_poly.pdbx_seq_one_letter_code
_entity_poly.pdbx_strand_id
1 'polypeptide(L)'
;MRMWMLPPAGMCRKHLLGEHVELHMLLGSLRRGKNIEGFLSGGLVDPQQVFARHQELVAEMARRGFKHSSPLDEHECAILGAAYAGRAAINMAANAKDLCQRCPECSGLMTKT
;
A
#
# COMPACT_ATOMS: atom_id res chain seq x y z
N MET A 1 4.00 -8.47 0.76
CA MET A 1 2.85 -7.55 0.71
C MET A 1 2.95 -6.64 1.92
N ARG A 2 3.10 -5.35 1.68
CA ARG A 2 3.09 -4.30 2.68
C ARG A 2 2.39 -3.06 2.11
N MET A 3 1.69 -2.36 2.97
CA MET A 3 1.19 -1.01 2.76
C MET A 3 2.06 -0.07 3.59
N TRP A 4 2.75 0.88 2.94
CA TRP A 4 3.59 1.83 3.65
C TRP A 4 2.74 2.85 4.39
N MET A 5 1.56 3.21 3.85
CA MET A 5 0.68 4.25 4.41
C MET A 5 1.43 5.57 4.62
N LEU A 6 2.41 5.87 3.76
CA LEU A 6 3.17 7.11 3.74
C LEU A 6 2.78 7.95 2.51
N PRO A 7 3.00 9.28 2.52
CA PRO A 7 2.74 10.11 1.36
C PRO A 7 3.44 9.56 0.11
N PRO A 8 2.72 9.21 -0.97
CA PRO A 8 3.33 8.64 -2.18
C PRO A 8 4.41 9.54 -2.80
N ALA A 9 4.27 10.87 -2.67
CA ALA A 9 5.26 11.85 -3.12
C ALA A 9 6.65 11.63 -2.50
N GLY A 10 6.72 11.16 -1.26
CA GLY A 10 7.97 10.86 -0.56
C GLY A 10 8.56 9.48 -0.91
N MET A 11 7.90 8.69 -1.75
CA MET A 11 8.36 7.36 -2.13
C MET A 11 9.13 7.41 -3.45
N CYS A 12 10.27 6.72 -3.54
CA CYS A 12 10.96 6.54 -4.81
C CYS A 12 10.12 5.70 -5.79
N ARG A 13 10.50 5.69 -7.07
CA ARG A 13 9.81 4.90 -8.10
C ARG A 13 9.63 3.43 -7.69
N LYS A 14 10.69 2.80 -7.15
CA LYS A 14 10.66 1.38 -6.77
C LYS A 14 9.62 1.11 -5.69
N HIS A 15 9.55 1.95 -4.65
CA HIS A 15 8.62 1.73 -3.54
C HIS A 15 7.19 2.12 -3.90
N LEU A 16 7.00 3.18 -4.70
CA LEU A 16 5.68 3.57 -5.20
C LEU A 16 5.05 2.44 -6.03
N LEU A 17 5.77 1.96 -7.04
CA LEU A 17 5.31 0.88 -7.90
C LEU A 17 5.27 -0.47 -7.19
N GLY A 18 6.18 -0.69 -6.24
CA GLY A 18 6.20 -1.90 -5.42
C GLY A 18 4.95 -2.03 -4.56
N GLU A 19 4.57 -0.97 -3.83
CA GLU A 19 3.34 -0.97 -3.03
C GLU A 19 2.11 -1.16 -3.92
N HIS A 20 2.05 -0.48 -5.08
CA HIS A 20 0.96 -0.62 -6.06
C HIS A 20 0.74 -2.09 -6.46
N VAL A 21 1.81 -2.80 -6.83
CA VAL A 21 1.73 -4.23 -7.19
C VAL A 21 1.33 -5.09 -5.99
N GLU A 22 1.84 -4.80 -4.79
CA GLU A 22 1.51 -5.56 -3.59
C GLU A 22 0.02 -5.42 -3.19
N LEU A 23 -0.64 -4.30 -3.49
CA LEU A 23 -2.10 -4.17 -3.31
C LEU A 23 -2.87 -5.13 -4.23
N HIS A 24 -2.45 -5.29 -5.48
CA HIS A 24 -3.03 -6.29 -6.39
C HIS A 24 -2.81 -7.72 -5.89
N MET A 25 -1.61 -8.01 -5.37
CA MET A 25 -1.30 -9.32 -4.77
C MET A 25 -2.18 -9.60 -3.55
N LEU A 26 -2.43 -8.58 -2.71
CA LEU A 26 -3.28 -8.70 -1.54
C LEU A 26 -4.72 -9.01 -1.96
N LEU A 27 -5.29 -8.23 -2.86
CA LEU A 27 -6.64 -8.47 -3.38
C LEU A 27 -6.77 -9.88 -3.98
N GLY A 28 -5.79 -10.30 -4.78
CA GLY A 28 -5.74 -11.67 -5.32
C GLY A 28 -5.65 -12.75 -4.25
N SER A 29 -5.02 -12.47 -3.11
CA SER A 29 -4.94 -13.39 -1.97
C SER A 29 -6.28 -13.49 -1.23
N LEU A 30 -6.97 -12.36 -1.04
CA LEU A 30 -8.31 -12.30 -0.45
C LEU A 30 -9.33 -13.07 -1.30
N ARG A 31 -9.34 -12.86 -2.63
CA ARG A 31 -10.20 -13.60 -3.57
C ARG A 31 -10.07 -15.12 -3.45
N ARG A 32 -8.88 -15.61 -3.14
CA ARG A 32 -8.57 -17.05 -3.03
C ARG A 32 -8.70 -17.58 -1.60
N GLY A 33 -9.19 -16.78 -0.65
CA GLY A 33 -9.30 -17.17 0.75
C GLY A 33 -7.95 -17.56 1.39
N LYS A 34 -6.84 -16.95 0.94
CA LYS A 34 -5.52 -17.26 1.49
C LYS A 34 -5.40 -16.69 2.90
N ASN A 35 -4.69 -17.41 3.77
CA ASN A 35 -4.36 -16.93 5.10
C ASN A 35 -3.41 -15.73 5.00
N ILE A 36 -3.84 -14.58 5.57
CA ILE A 36 -3.05 -13.34 5.65
C ILE A 36 -2.74 -12.92 7.09
N GLU A 37 -2.96 -13.80 8.07
CA GLU A 37 -2.85 -13.48 9.50
C GLU A 37 -1.48 -12.91 9.87
N GLY A 38 -0.40 -13.48 9.33
CA GLY A 38 0.95 -12.98 9.58
C GLY A 38 1.18 -11.55 9.07
N PHE A 39 0.46 -11.12 8.03
CA PHE A 39 0.55 -9.74 7.55
C PHE A 39 -0.29 -8.78 8.42
N LEU A 40 -1.44 -9.23 8.91
CA LEU A 40 -2.29 -8.45 9.82
C LEU A 40 -1.60 -8.25 11.17
N SER A 41 -1.13 -9.34 11.79
CA SER A 41 -0.44 -9.30 13.09
C SER A 41 0.89 -8.53 13.03
N GLY A 42 1.56 -8.56 11.88
CA GLY A 42 2.75 -7.75 11.62
C GLY A 42 2.47 -6.27 11.32
N GLY A 43 1.21 -5.83 11.28
CA GLY A 43 0.84 -4.46 10.92
C GLY A 43 1.28 -4.07 9.50
N LEU A 44 1.33 -5.05 8.59
CA LEU A 44 1.87 -4.87 7.24
C LEU A 44 0.80 -4.49 6.22
N VAL A 45 -0.45 -4.93 6.40
CA VAL A 45 -1.54 -4.69 5.45
C VAL A 45 -2.82 -4.35 6.17
N ASP A 46 -3.67 -3.58 5.50
CA ASP A 46 -5.04 -3.32 5.92
C ASP A 46 -5.99 -3.54 4.72
N PRO A 47 -6.70 -4.69 4.67
CA PRO A 47 -7.65 -4.98 3.59
C PRO A 47 -8.72 -3.91 3.37
N GLN A 48 -9.12 -3.16 4.41
CA GLN A 48 -10.14 -2.12 4.27
C GLN A 48 -9.63 -0.90 3.50
N GLN A 49 -8.32 -0.66 3.53
CA GLN A 49 -7.70 0.53 2.95
C GLN A 49 -7.20 0.30 1.51
N VAL A 50 -7.35 -0.90 0.95
CA VAL A 50 -6.75 -1.29 -0.34
C VAL A 50 -7.17 -0.36 -1.47
N PHE A 51 -8.46 -0.08 -1.62
CA PHE A 51 -8.95 0.75 -2.73
C PHE A 51 -8.46 2.19 -2.59
N ALA A 52 -8.69 2.82 -1.43
CA ALA A 52 -8.29 4.19 -1.18
C ALA A 52 -6.78 4.37 -1.37
N ARG A 53 -5.97 3.47 -0.79
CA ARG A 53 -4.51 3.52 -0.94
C ARG A 53 -4.08 3.31 -2.39
N HIS A 54 -4.72 2.42 -3.13
CA HIS A 54 -4.45 2.25 -4.55
C HIS A 54 -4.69 3.56 -5.34
N GLN A 55 -5.76 4.29 -5.05
CA GLN A 55 -6.03 5.58 -5.72
C GLN A 55 -4.95 6.63 -5.40
N GLU A 56 -4.46 6.70 -4.16
CA GLU A 56 -3.35 7.59 -3.80
C GLU A 56 -2.08 7.28 -4.61
N LEU A 57 -1.74 6.00 -4.73
CA LEU A 57 -0.58 5.57 -5.50
C LEU A 57 -0.76 5.87 -6.99
N VAL A 58 -1.95 5.62 -7.55
CA VAL A 58 -2.27 5.92 -8.96
C VAL A 58 -2.22 7.42 -9.24
N ALA A 59 -2.71 8.26 -8.34
CA ALA A 59 -2.65 9.71 -8.48
C ALA A 59 -1.19 10.19 -8.56
N GLU A 60 -0.32 9.65 -7.70
CA GLU A 60 1.11 9.97 -7.74
C GLU A 60 1.80 9.37 -8.98
N MET A 61 1.38 8.19 -9.41
CA MET A 61 1.86 7.59 -10.65
C MET A 61 1.54 8.49 -11.85
N ALA A 62 0.30 8.97 -11.95
CA ALA A 62 -0.13 9.89 -12.99
C ALA A 62 0.66 11.22 -12.93
N ARG A 63 0.87 11.77 -11.73
CA ARG A 63 1.67 12.99 -11.52
C ARG A 63 3.11 12.85 -12.04
N ARG A 64 3.68 11.65 -11.96
CA ARG A 64 5.04 11.33 -12.46
C ARG A 64 5.06 10.88 -13.93
N GLY A 65 3.91 10.90 -14.63
CA GLY A 65 3.81 10.52 -16.03
C GLY A 65 3.78 9.01 -16.29
N PHE A 66 3.51 8.18 -15.28
CA PHE A 66 3.30 6.75 -15.49
C PHE A 66 1.93 6.49 -16.11
N LYS A 67 1.87 5.55 -17.05
CA LYS A 67 0.62 5.04 -17.61
C LYS A 67 0.13 3.88 -16.73
N HIS A 68 -0.98 4.07 -16.04
CA HIS A 68 -1.63 3.04 -15.23
C HIS A 68 -2.82 2.44 -15.98
N SER A 69 -2.93 1.11 -16.01
CA SER A 69 -3.96 0.39 -16.79
C SER A 69 -4.57 -0.79 -16.05
N SER A 70 -4.46 -0.83 -14.73
CA SER A 70 -4.96 -1.92 -13.88
C SER A 70 -5.80 -1.37 -12.73
N PRO A 71 -6.97 -0.76 -12.99
CA PRO A 71 -7.83 -0.26 -11.91
C PRO A 71 -8.28 -1.40 -10.98
N LEU A 72 -8.45 -1.08 -9.71
CA LEU A 72 -9.16 -1.94 -8.75
C LEU A 72 -10.63 -1.59 -8.74
N ASP A 73 -11.48 -2.61 -8.55
CA ASP A 73 -12.92 -2.43 -8.37
C ASP A 73 -13.21 -2.06 -6.91
N GLU A 74 -13.87 -0.91 -6.70
CA GLU A 74 -14.16 -0.39 -5.35
C GLU A 74 -15.07 -1.32 -4.56
N HIS A 75 -16.11 -1.83 -5.21
CA HIS A 75 -17.12 -2.66 -4.57
C HIS A 75 -16.54 -4.00 -4.10
N GLU A 76 -15.72 -4.63 -4.95
CA GLU A 76 -15.01 -5.85 -4.60
C GLU A 76 -14.03 -5.63 -3.44
N CYS A 77 -13.25 -4.55 -3.47
CA CYS A 77 -12.37 -4.20 -2.36
C CYS A 77 -13.15 -4.03 -1.05
N ALA A 78 -14.30 -3.35 -1.09
CA ALA A 78 -15.16 -3.15 0.08
C ALA A 78 -15.69 -4.49 0.63
N ILE A 79 -16.21 -5.38 -0.23
CA ILE A 79 -16.74 -6.69 0.18
C ILE A 79 -15.63 -7.53 0.84
N LEU A 80 -14.48 -7.65 0.19
CA LEU A 80 -13.39 -8.50 0.69
C LEU A 80 -12.73 -7.90 1.93
N GLY A 81 -12.65 -6.57 2.02
CA GLY A 81 -12.09 -5.85 3.16
C GLY A 81 -12.97 -5.91 4.41
N ALA A 82 -14.30 -5.98 4.27
CA ALA A 82 -15.24 -5.95 5.39
C ALA A 82 -15.01 -7.06 6.43
N ALA A 83 -14.54 -8.24 6.01
CA ALA A 83 -14.20 -9.35 6.89
C ALA A 83 -13.01 -9.06 7.84
N TYR A 84 -12.30 -7.95 7.62
CA TYR A 84 -11.11 -7.56 8.35
C TYR A 84 -11.28 -6.25 9.13
N ALA A 85 -12.52 -5.80 9.32
CA ALA A 85 -12.84 -4.59 10.07
C ALA A 85 -12.16 -4.57 11.45
N GLY A 86 -11.33 -3.56 11.67
CA GLY A 86 -10.62 -3.34 12.94
C GLY A 86 -9.49 -4.34 13.25
N ARG A 87 -9.11 -5.19 12.29
CA ARG A 87 -8.07 -6.22 12.50
C ARG A 87 -6.65 -5.77 12.16
N ALA A 88 -6.50 -4.65 11.46
CA ALA A 88 -5.21 -4.11 11.06
C ALA A 88 -4.80 -2.93 11.94
N ALA A 89 -3.51 -2.85 12.26
CA ALA A 89 -2.91 -1.74 12.98
C ALA A 89 -1.56 -1.38 12.34
N ILE A 90 -1.59 -0.57 11.28
CA ILE A 90 -0.37 -0.12 10.59
C ILE A 90 0.25 1.03 11.38
N ASN A 91 1.52 0.87 11.76
CA ASN A 91 2.28 1.94 12.42
C ASN A 91 3.05 2.77 11.38
N MET A 92 2.48 3.91 10.99
CA MET A 92 3.07 4.81 9.99
C MET A 92 4.43 5.37 10.41
N ALA A 93 4.65 5.65 11.71
CA ALA A 93 5.93 6.15 12.20
C ALA A 93 7.03 5.09 12.07
N ALA A 94 6.71 3.83 12.39
CA ALA A 94 7.62 2.71 12.18
C ALA A 94 7.90 2.48 10.69
N ASN A 95 6.87 2.56 9.83
CA ASN A 95 7.02 2.45 8.38
C ASN A 95 7.92 3.55 7.81
N ALA A 96 7.77 4.80 8.25
CA ALA A 96 8.62 5.91 7.83
C ALA A 96 10.09 5.65 8.19
N LYS A 97 10.35 5.21 9.43
CA LYS A 97 11.69 4.84 9.89
C LYS A 97 12.27 3.69 9.04
N ASP A 98 11.51 2.60 8.86
CA ASP A 98 11.95 1.43 8.10
C ASP A 98 12.27 1.79 6.63
N LEU A 99 11.40 2.57 5.98
CA LEU A 99 11.58 2.98 4.59
C LEU A 99 12.83 3.87 4.42
N CYS A 100 12.99 4.87 5.28
CA CYS A 100 14.13 5.79 5.21
C CYS A 100 15.45 5.09 5.54
N GLN A 101 15.46 4.11 6.45
CA GLN A 101 16.64 3.31 6.75
C GLN A 101 17.05 2.39 5.58
N ARG A 102 16.07 1.83 4.86
CA ARG A 102 16.32 0.91 3.74
C ARG A 102 16.65 1.61 2.43
N CYS A 103 16.20 2.85 2.24
CA CYS A 103 16.25 3.52 0.95
C CYS A 103 16.69 4.98 1.09
N PRO A 104 17.96 5.29 0.73
CA PRO A 104 18.47 6.65 0.75
C PRO A 104 17.66 7.62 -0.13
N GLU A 105 17.11 7.15 -1.25
CA GLU A 105 16.28 7.95 -2.13
C GLU A 105 14.97 8.36 -1.45
N CYS A 106 14.23 7.40 -0.85
CA CYS A 106 13.02 7.72 -0.08
C CYS A 106 13.35 8.62 1.12
N SER A 107 14.46 8.37 1.81
CA SER A 107 14.92 9.23 2.90
C SER A 107 15.09 10.68 2.45
N GLY A 108 15.76 10.90 1.31
CA GLY A 108 15.95 12.23 0.75
C GLY A 108 14.70 12.90 0.17
N LEU A 109 13.68 12.13 -0.21
CA LEU A 109 12.39 12.67 -0.67
C LEU A 109 11.49 13.07 0.50
N MET A 110 11.48 12.26 1.56
CA MET A 110 10.68 12.50 2.77
C MET A 110 11.14 13.73 3.57
N THR A 111 12.40 14.15 3.43
CA THR A 111 12.90 15.39 4.07
C THR A 111 12.60 16.67 3.29
N LYS A 112 12.15 16.54 2.04
CA LYS A 112 11.85 17.67 1.13
C LYS A 112 10.36 17.94 0.96
N THR A 113 9.52 17.07 1.51
CA THR A 113 8.05 17.16 1.47
C THR A 113 7.56 17.81 2.75
#